data_AF-H0HUU8-F1
#
_entry.id   AF-H0HUU8-F1
#
_cell.length_a   1.000
_cell.length_b   1.000
_cell.length_c   1.000
_cell.angle_alpha   90.00
_cell.angle_beta   90.00
_cell.angle_gamma   90.00
#
_symmetry.space_group_name_H-M   'P 1'
#
loop_
_entity.id
_entity.type
_entity.pdbx_description
1 polymer ?
#
loop_
_entity_poly.entity_id
_entity_poly.type
_entity_poly.pdbx_seq_one_letter_code
_entity_poly.pdbx_strand_id
1 'polypeptide(L)'
;MTRKTRPEIEFSPECQAALDRLVALAHQLAAMLTGDSLSPETGVTDTPPSQALAIGMICFLMRADPEDIHAALFAEKSLGELPFRPFPAGHTRQAPLADMC
;
A
#
# COMPACT_ATOMS: atom_id res chain seq x y z
N MET A 1 -3.60 28.27 26.92
CA MET A 1 -2.93 27.04 26.45
C MET A 1 -2.73 27.14 24.95
N THR A 2 -1.54 27.49 24.50
CA THR A 2 -1.23 27.61 23.06
C THR A 2 -1.02 26.21 22.50
N ARG A 3 -1.90 25.76 21.60
CA ARG A 3 -1.81 24.46 20.94
C ARG A 3 -0.52 24.47 20.10
N LYS A 4 0.52 23.76 20.56
CA LYS A 4 1.73 23.55 19.76
C LYS A 4 1.33 22.77 18.51
N THR A 5 1.31 23.44 17.36
CA THR A 5 1.14 22.80 16.06
C THR A 5 2.25 21.76 15.94
N ARG A 6 1.91 20.48 15.77
CA ARG A 6 2.92 19.46 15.48
C ARG A 6 3.66 19.91 14.21
N PRO A 7 5.00 19.77 14.15
CA PRO A 7 5.71 20.01 12.92
C PRO A 7 5.08 19.12 11.84
N GLU A 8 4.69 19.73 10.72
CA GLU A 8 4.33 18.98 9.52
C GLU A 8 5.60 18.24 9.08
N ILE A 9 5.57 16.92 9.21
CA ILE A 9 6.65 16.08 8.71
C ILE A 9 6.47 16.05 7.20
N GLU A 10 7.32 16.78 6.48
CA GLU A 10 7.41 16.65 5.03
C GLU A 10 8.09 15.31 4.70
N PHE A 11 7.35 14.39 4.11
CA PHE A 11 7.91 13.15 3.60
C PHE A 11 8.70 13.43 2.33
N SER A 12 9.82 12.72 2.13
CA SER A 12 10.48 12.76 0.82
C SER A 12 9.53 12.23 -0.26
N PRO A 13 9.71 12.64 -1.54
CA PRO A 13 8.93 12.09 -2.63
C PRO A 13 9.00 10.56 -2.73
N GLU A 14 10.15 9.95 -2.38
CA GLU A 14 10.27 8.49 -2.37
C GLU A 14 9.43 7.85 -1.26
N CYS A 15 9.40 8.44 -0.06
CA CYS A 15 8.58 7.98 1.05
C CYS A 15 7.09 8.05 0.71
N GLN A 16 6.65 9.14 0.08
CA GLN A 16 5.25 9.26 -0.36
C GLN A 16 4.89 8.20 -1.38
N ALA A 17 5.73 8.00 -2.41
CA ALA A 17 5.50 6.98 -3.42
C ALA A 17 5.54 5.54 -2.85
N ALA A 18 6.30 5.29 -1.79
CA ALA A 18 6.29 4.01 -1.08
C ALA A 18 4.99 3.81 -0.31
N LEU A 19 4.52 4.84 0.40
CA LEU A 19 3.24 4.83 1.11
C LEU A 19 2.07 4.59 0.15
N ASP A 20 2.02 5.28 -0.98
CA ASP A 20 0.95 5.14 -1.97
C ASP A 20 0.87 3.71 -2.52
N ARG A 21 2.02 3.07 -2.78
CA ARG A 21 2.09 1.67 -3.23
C ARG A 21 1.57 0.70 -2.16
N LEU A 22 1.89 0.95 -0.90
CA LEU A 22 1.44 0.13 0.22
C LEU A 22 -0.07 0.24 0.42
N VAL A 23 -0.61 1.46 0.36
CA VAL A 23 -2.05 1.72 0.43
C VAL A 23 -2.78 1.03 -0.71
N ALA A 24 -2.28 1.14 -1.94
CA ALA A 24 -2.86 0.46 -3.10
C ALA A 24 -2.88 -1.07 -2.92
N LEU A 25 -1.78 -1.66 -2.43
CA LEU A 25 -1.71 -3.10 -2.13
C LEU A 25 -2.75 -3.51 -1.09
N ALA A 26 -2.91 -2.73 -0.02
CA ALA A 26 -3.90 -3.02 1.02
C ALA A 26 -5.34 -3.04 0.49
N HIS A 27 -5.69 -2.09 -0.39
CA HIS A 27 -7.01 -2.09 -1.03
C HIS A 27 -7.20 -3.29 -1.97
N GLN A 28 -6.19 -3.63 -2.77
CA GLN A 28 -6.24 -4.80 -3.65
C GLN A 28 -6.46 -6.10 -2.85
N LEU A 29 -5.71 -6.29 -1.76
CA LEU A 29 -5.84 -7.46 -0.90
C LEU A 29 -7.20 -7.50 -0.20
N ALA A 30 -7.68 -6.36 0.30
CA ALA A 30 -8.99 -6.28 0.92
C ALA A 30 -10.11 -6.64 -0.07
N ALA A 31 -10.09 -6.08 -1.29
CA ALA A 31 -11.01 -6.41 -2.37
C ALA A 31 -11.00 -7.91 -2.68
N MET A 32 -9.81 -8.50 -2.82
CA MET A 32 -9.64 -9.93 -3.09
C MET A 32 -10.23 -10.81 -1.98
N LEU A 33 -10.01 -10.45 -0.71
CA LEU A 33 -10.51 -11.22 0.43
C LEU A 33 -12.03 -11.10 0.62
N THR A 34 -12.63 -9.97 0.26
CA THR A 34 -14.08 -9.77 0.36
C THR A 34 -14.85 -10.15 -0.90
N GLY A 35 -14.14 -10.35 -2.02
CA GLY A 35 -14.76 -10.55 -3.33
C GLY A 35 -15.33 -9.27 -3.93
N ASP A 36 -14.89 -8.10 -3.43
CA ASP A 36 -15.32 -6.80 -3.93
C ASP A 36 -14.46 -6.34 -5.12
N SER A 37 -14.97 -5.34 -5.85
CA SER A 37 -14.20 -4.65 -6.89
C SER A 37 -13.60 -3.36 -6.35
N LEU A 38 -12.49 -2.93 -6.95
CA LEU A 38 -11.94 -1.60 -6.72
C LEU A 38 -12.72 -0.54 -7.50
N SER A 39 -12.83 0.64 -6.93
CA SER A 39 -13.33 1.83 -7.61
C SER A 39 -12.43 2.14 -8.82
N PRO A 40 -12.96 2.28 -10.04
CA PRO A 40 -12.15 2.55 -11.22
C PRO A 40 -11.54 3.97 -11.22
N GLU A 41 -12.10 4.90 -10.44
CA GLU A 41 -11.62 6.28 -10.37
C GLU A 41 -10.48 6.47 -9.36
N THR A 42 -10.54 5.74 -8.23
CA THR A 42 -9.64 5.96 -7.10
C THR A 42 -8.71 4.78 -6.81
N GLY A 43 -9.03 3.58 -7.32
CA GLY A 43 -8.31 2.34 -7.00
C GLY A 43 -8.54 1.85 -5.56
N VAL A 44 -9.55 2.39 -4.87
CA VAL A 44 -9.89 2.11 -3.46
C VAL A 44 -11.09 1.18 -3.41
N THR A 45 -11.19 0.41 -2.34
CA THR A 45 -12.38 -0.40 -2.03
C THR A 45 -13.57 0.46 -1.57
N ASP A 46 -14.78 0.20 -2.06
CA ASP A 46 -15.96 1.04 -1.77
C ASP A 46 -16.90 0.49 -0.71
N THR A 47 -16.81 -0.79 -0.36
CA THR A 47 -17.71 -1.39 0.65
C THR A 47 -17.16 -1.16 2.06
N PRO A 48 -18.02 -0.94 3.09
CA PRO A 48 -17.55 -0.77 4.46
C PRO A 48 -16.66 -1.93 4.99
N PRO A 49 -16.97 -3.22 4.71
CA PRO A 49 -16.10 -4.32 5.15
C PRO A 49 -14.71 -4.31 4.51
N SER A 50 -14.61 -4.06 3.21
CA SER A 50 -13.34 -4.02 2.49
C SER A 50 -12.50 -2.79 2.87
N GLN A 51 -13.14 -1.64 3.10
CA GLN A 51 -12.46 -0.46 3.65
C GLN A 51 -11.90 -0.72 5.05
N ALA A 52 -12.67 -1.35 5.93
CA ALA A 52 -12.21 -1.69 7.28
C ALA A 52 -10.98 -2.63 7.24
N LEU A 53 -10.99 -3.62 6.34
CA LEU A 53 -9.85 -4.51 6.13
C LEU A 53 -8.63 -3.76 5.59
N ALA A 54 -8.81 -2.92 4.57
CA ALA A 54 -7.72 -2.14 3.99
C ALA A 54 -7.07 -1.21 5.02
N ILE A 55 -7.87 -0.49 5.81
CA ILE A 55 -7.38 0.36 6.92
C ILE A 55 -6.61 -0.49 7.94
N GLY A 56 -7.15 -1.65 8.31
CA GLY A 56 -6.49 -2.59 9.22
C GLY A 56 -5.11 -3.02 8.71
N MET A 57 -5.01 -3.37 7.42
CA MET A 57 -3.74 -3.74 6.78
C MET A 57 -2.76 -2.57 6.75
N ILE A 58 -3.19 -1.36 6.38
CA ILE A 58 -2.34 -0.16 6.38
C ILE A 58 -1.80 0.10 7.78
N CYS A 59 -2.67 0.10 8.80
CA CYS A 59 -2.27 0.30 10.18
C CYS A 59 -1.30 -0.78 10.69
N PHE A 60 -1.51 -2.04 10.29
CA PHE A 60 -0.60 -3.13 10.60
C PHE A 60 0.77 -2.92 9.96
N LEU A 61 0.80 -2.67 8.65
CA LEU A 61 2.03 -2.49 7.88
C LEU A 61 2.82 -1.26 8.33
N MET A 62 2.17 -0.17 8.74
CA MET A 62 2.89 0.99 9.28
C MET A 62 3.49 0.75 10.68
N ARG A 63 3.07 -0.30 11.38
CA ARG A 63 3.55 -0.64 12.73
C ARG A 63 4.47 -1.86 12.76
N ALA A 64 4.44 -2.67 11.71
CA ALA A 64 5.30 -3.83 11.56
C ALA A 64 6.76 -3.40 11.48
N ASP A 65 7.66 -4.27 11.95
CA ASP A 65 9.08 -4.03 11.80
C ASP A 65 9.43 -3.99 10.30
N PRO A 66 10.26 -3.03 9.84
CA PRO A 66 10.68 -2.96 8.44
C PRO A 66 11.28 -4.28 7.90
N GLU A 67 12.00 -5.04 8.73
CA GLU A 67 12.57 -6.33 8.33
C GLU A 67 11.47 -7.37 8.11
N ASP A 68 10.43 -7.38 8.95
CA ASP A 68 9.28 -8.26 8.80
C ASP A 68 8.47 -7.93 7.55
N ILE A 69 8.29 -6.64 7.24
CA ILE A 69 7.62 -6.19 6.01
C ILE A 69 8.44 -6.62 4.79
N HIS A 70 9.76 -6.47 4.86
CA HIS A 70 10.64 -6.89 3.78
C HIS A 70 10.58 -8.41 3.59
N ALA A 71 10.61 -9.20 4.67
CA ALA A 71 10.43 -10.64 4.61
C ALA A 71 9.05 -11.01 4.00
N ALA A 72 7.98 -10.36 4.43
CA ALA A 72 6.63 -10.60 3.93
C ALA A 72 6.47 -10.25 2.44
N LEU A 73 7.16 -9.23 1.93
CA LEU A 73 7.05 -8.84 0.52
C LEU A 73 8.01 -9.60 -0.41
N PHE A 74 9.15 -10.08 0.10
CA PHE A 74 10.23 -10.63 -0.72
C PHE A 74 10.58 -12.11 -0.46
N ALA A 75 9.92 -12.79 0.50
CA ALA A 75 10.07 -14.24 0.68
C ALA A 75 9.41 -15.04 -0.46
N GLU A 76 9.97 -16.21 -0.77
CA GLU A 76 9.39 -17.19 -1.71
C GLU A 76 7.99 -17.65 -1.24
N LYS A 77 7.04 -17.85 -2.16
CA LYS A 77 5.62 -18.18 -1.86
C LYS A 77 4.87 -17.15 -1.02
N SER A 78 5.37 -15.91 -0.96
CA SER A 78 4.73 -14.79 -0.31
C SER A 78 4.05 -13.85 -1.33
N LEU A 79 3.69 -12.63 -0.91
CA LEU A 79 3.14 -11.58 -1.76
C LEU A 79 4.00 -11.25 -3.00
N GLY A 80 5.27 -11.70 -3.06
CA GLY A 80 6.15 -11.61 -4.23
C GLY A 80 5.76 -12.47 -5.44
N GLU A 81 4.78 -13.37 -5.30
CA GLU A 81 4.16 -14.16 -6.39
C GLU A 81 2.92 -13.50 -6.99
N LEU A 82 2.44 -12.39 -6.41
CA LEU A 82 1.40 -11.57 -7.02
C LEU A 82 1.93 -10.92 -8.31
N PRO A 83 1.09 -10.63 -9.31
CA PRO A 83 1.51 -10.08 -10.61
C PRO A 83 2.24 -8.73 -10.52
N PHE A 84 2.27 -8.10 -9.34
CA PHE A 84 2.93 -6.83 -9.09
C PHE A 84 3.87 -6.90 -7.89
N ARG A 85 5.13 -6.50 -8.09
CA ARG A 85 6.14 -6.36 -7.03
C ARG A 85 6.31 -4.87 -6.68
N PRO A 86 6.24 -4.46 -5.40
CA PRO A 86 6.76 -3.17 -5.00
C PRO A 86 8.27 -3.17 -5.26
N PHE A 87 8.73 -2.23 -6.08
CA PHE A 87 10.16 -2.13 -6.41
C PHE A 87 10.97 -1.70 -5.19
N PRO A 88 12.20 -2.21 -5.03
CA PRO A 88 13.13 -1.67 -4.05
C PRO A 88 13.36 -0.17 -4.29
N ALA A 89 13.65 0.56 -3.21
CA ALA A 89 13.95 1.99 -3.29
C ALA A 89 15.12 2.25 -4.26
N GLY A 90 14.96 3.25 -5.13
CA GLY A 90 15.97 3.62 -6.14
C GLY A 90 15.77 3.04 -7.54
N HIS A 91 14.68 2.29 -7.80
CA HIS A 91 14.33 1.83 -9.15
C HIS A 91 13.20 2.67 -9.75
N THR A 92 13.51 3.43 -10.80
CA THR A 92 12.54 4.17 -11.63
C THR A 92 11.95 3.24 -12.70
N ARG A 93 10.63 3.07 -12.70
CA ARG A 93 9.92 2.33 -13.76
C ARG A 93 9.68 3.25 -14.96
N GLN A 94 9.91 2.76 -16.17
CA GLN A 94 9.69 3.45 -17.45
C GLN A 94 8.30 3.19 -18.09
N ALA A 95 7.43 2.37 -17.50
CA ALA A 95 6.13 2.02 -18.10
C ALA A 95 4.93 2.37 -17.20
N PRO A 96 3.82 2.88 -17.76
CA PRO A 96 2.65 3.30 -17.00
C PRO A 96 1.82 2.12 -16.47
N LEU A 97 1.11 2.35 -15.36
CA LEU A 97 0.27 1.37 -14.65
C LEU A 97 -0.96 0.88 -15.44
N ALA A 98 -1.27 1.50 -16.58
CA ALA A 98 -2.46 1.20 -17.38
C ALA A 98 -2.37 -0.13 -18.17
N ASP A 99 -1.17 -0.68 -18.36
CA ASP A 99 -0.94 -1.86 -19.22
C ASP A 99 -1.05 -3.21 -18.46
N MET A 100 -1.61 -3.22 -17.24
CA MET A 100 -1.67 -4.42 -16.39
C MET A 100 -3.09 -4.97 -16.15
N CYS A 101 -4.07 -4.59 -16.98
CA CYS A 101 -5.41 -5.18 -16.99
C CYS A 101 -5.51 -6.39 -17.93
#